data_AF-A0A953NST4-F1
#
_entry.id   AF-A0A953NST4-F1
#
_cell.length_a   1.000
_cell.length_b   1.000
_cell.length_c   1.000
_cell.angle_alpha   90.00
_cell.angle_beta   90.00
_cell.angle_gamma   90.00
#
_symmetry.space_group_name_H-M   'P 1'
#
loop_
_entity.id
_entity.type
_entity.pdbx_description
1 polymer ?
#
loop_
_entity_poly.entity_id
_entity_poly.type
_entity_poly.pdbx_seq_one_letter_code
_entity_poly.pdbx_strand_id
1 'polypeptide(L)'
;MNVESLLMSIAGGLGLVTFAGFIYEWLCRFSERTANDVPPFLQRIDLEEVAGIFHPATETRLRESLSPKEFRKLQWKRFHLALHYCSNLSVNARVLQGWVRHDRKEVWDMLGDEMKETLHGLREACLQCRMASLVIRMRLHWWLIRMALFPFAGPPSFKSLLGSGSSDLISFYKTILQHAEEYSQAYGEEYHQRLMQAL
;
A
#
# COMPACT_ATOMS: atom_id res chain seq x y z
N MET A 1 37.73 -16.04 9.37
CA MET A 1 36.27 -16.26 9.48
C MET A 1 36.01 -17.67 8.98
N ASN A 2 35.55 -18.59 9.83
CA ASN A 2 35.45 -20.01 9.48
C ASN A 2 34.25 -20.27 8.57
N VAL A 3 34.43 -21.15 7.58
CA VAL A 3 33.40 -21.55 6.60
C VAL A 3 32.10 -21.99 7.28
N GLU A 4 32.19 -22.66 8.43
CA GLU A 4 31.05 -23.08 9.25
C GLU A 4 30.23 -21.90 9.82
N SER A 5 30.89 -20.81 10.22
CA SER A 5 30.21 -19.61 10.72
C SER A 5 29.46 -18.84 9.63
N LEU A 6 29.99 -18.89 8.39
CA LEU A 6 29.37 -18.30 7.22
C LEU A 6 28.14 -19.11 6.79
N LEU A 7 28.24 -20.44 6.80
CA LEU A 7 27.13 -21.33 6.46
C LEU A 7 25.99 -21.25 7.47
N MET A 8 26.28 -21.17 8.78
CA MET A 8 25.24 -20.97 9.80
C MET A 8 24.54 -19.61 9.68
N SER A 9 25.28 -18.56 9.32
CA SER A 9 24.70 -17.21 9.12
C SER A 9 23.79 -17.17 7.88
N ILE A 10 24.18 -17.82 6.79
CA ILE A 10 23.37 -17.94 5.57
C ILE A 10 22.12 -18.78 5.83
N ALA A 11 22.25 -19.93 6.51
CA ALA A 11 21.13 -20.78 6.86
C ALA A 11 20.14 -20.09 7.82
N GLY A 12 20.64 -19.33 8.79
CA GLY A 12 19.82 -18.51 9.70
C GLY A 12 19.07 -17.40 8.96
N GLY A 13 19.73 -16.70 8.03
CA GLY A 13 19.09 -15.69 7.19
C GLY A 13 18.01 -16.28 6.27
N LEU A 14 18.29 -17.42 5.64
CA LEU A 14 17.33 -18.11 4.77
C LEU A 14 16.11 -18.61 5.57
N GLY A 15 16.34 -19.17 6.76
CA GLY A 15 15.28 -19.61 7.68
C GLY A 15 14.41 -18.46 8.17
N LEU A 16 14.99 -17.28 8.43
CA LEU A 16 14.23 -16.09 8.82
C LEU A 16 13.35 -15.58 7.67
N VAL A 17 13.86 -15.58 6.44
CA VAL A 17 13.11 -15.14 5.25
C VAL A 17 11.96 -16.10 4.93
N THR A 18 12.19 -17.42 4.98
CA THR A 18 11.13 -18.40 4.74
C THR A 18 10.09 -18.39 5.85
N PHE A 19 10.51 -18.25 7.12
CA PHE A 19 9.59 -18.13 8.25
C PHE A 19 8.79 -16.83 8.18
N ALA A 20 9.42 -15.70 7.84
CA ALA A 20 8.71 -14.44 7.61
C ALA A 20 7.74 -14.53 6.43
N GLY A 21 8.12 -15.22 5.34
CA GLY A 21 7.26 -15.52 4.20
C GLY A 21 6.06 -16.37 4.58
N PHE A 22 6.27 -17.43 5.37
CA PHE A 22 5.21 -18.31 5.88
C PHE A 22 4.28 -17.59 6.85
N ILE A 23 4.83 -16.84 7.81
CA ILE A 23 4.04 -16.03 8.75
C ILE A 23 3.28 -14.93 8.01
N TYR A 24 3.88 -14.32 7.00
CA TYR A 24 3.19 -13.35 6.14
C TYR A 24 2.07 -14.02 5.35
N GLU A 25 2.31 -15.19 4.76
CA GLU A 25 1.31 -15.91 4.00
C GLU A 25 0.19 -16.45 4.89
N TRP A 26 0.48 -16.83 6.14
CA TRP A 26 -0.48 -17.29 7.13
C TRP A 26 -1.27 -16.15 7.77
N LEU A 27 -0.61 -15.09 8.27
CA LEU A 27 -1.26 -13.89 8.83
C LEU A 27 -1.99 -13.06 7.77
N CYS A 28 -1.49 -13.05 6.53
CA CYS A 28 -2.10 -12.33 5.41
C CYS A 28 -2.84 -13.27 4.45
N ARG A 29 -3.09 -14.54 4.83
CA ARG A 29 -4.04 -15.42 4.12
C ARG A 29 -5.43 -14.86 4.36
N PHE A 30 -5.74 -13.84 3.57
CA PHE A 30 -7.07 -13.29 3.51
C PHE A 30 -8.00 -14.32 2.89
N SER A 31 -9.23 -14.37 3.39
CA SER A 31 -10.32 -15.13 2.80
C SER A 31 -10.34 -14.89 1.29
N GLU A 32 -10.38 -15.96 0.52
CA GLU A 32 -10.74 -15.87 -0.89
C GLU A 32 -12.05 -15.09 -0.97
N ARG A 33 -12.11 -14.13 -1.90
CA ARG A 33 -13.26 -13.27 -2.09
C ARG A 33 -13.79 -13.47 -3.47
N THR A 34 -15.08 -13.73 -3.55
CA THR A 34 -15.79 -13.65 -4.82
C THR A 34 -15.92 -12.18 -5.23
N ALA A 35 -16.28 -11.93 -6.48
CA ALA A 35 -16.60 -10.59 -6.96
C ALA A 35 -17.62 -9.90 -6.03
N ASN A 36 -18.69 -10.60 -5.63
CA ASN A 36 -19.74 -10.05 -4.76
C ASN A 36 -19.25 -9.61 -3.38
N ASP A 37 -18.18 -10.23 -2.87
CA ASP A 37 -17.60 -9.86 -1.58
C ASP A 37 -16.76 -8.59 -1.69
N VAL A 38 -16.26 -8.20 -2.87
CA VAL A 38 -15.29 -7.10 -2.99
C VAL A 38 -15.85 -5.74 -2.55
N PRO A 39 -16.96 -5.22 -3.12
CA PRO A 39 -17.37 -3.85 -2.86
C PRO A 39 -17.59 -3.50 -1.38
N PRO A 40 -18.24 -4.36 -0.55
CA PRO A 40 -18.44 -4.07 0.87
C PRO A 40 -17.16 -3.94 1.70
N PHE A 41 -16.03 -4.51 1.26
CA PHE A 41 -14.75 -4.43 1.97
C PHE A 41 -13.84 -3.30 1.48
N LEU A 42 -14.20 -2.61 0.40
CA LEU A 42 -13.45 -1.47 -0.09
C LEU A 42 -13.71 -0.23 0.77
N GLN A 43 -12.65 0.52 1.00
CA GLN A 43 -12.70 1.82 1.65
C GLN A 43 -12.65 2.90 0.57
N ARG A 44 -13.56 3.87 0.63
CA ARG A 44 -13.52 5.01 -0.29
C ARG A 44 -12.28 5.85 -0.01
N ILE A 45 -11.51 6.18 -1.04
CA ILE A 45 -10.26 6.94 -0.90
C ILE A 45 -10.25 8.11 -1.87
N ASP A 46 -10.21 9.33 -1.33
CA ASP A 46 -9.93 10.53 -2.12
C ASP A 46 -8.43 10.63 -2.42
N LEU A 47 -8.05 10.35 -3.67
CA LEU A 47 -6.65 10.38 -4.09
C LEU A 47 -6.06 11.79 -4.16
N GLU A 48 -6.88 12.83 -4.31
CA GLU A 48 -6.40 14.22 -4.27
C GLU A 48 -6.00 14.59 -2.85
N GLU A 49 -6.81 14.19 -1.86
CA GLU A 49 -6.50 14.37 -0.45
C GLU A 49 -5.20 13.63 -0.06
N VAL A 50 -5.07 12.36 -0.48
CA VAL A 50 -3.85 11.57 -0.27
C VAL A 50 -2.64 12.28 -0.88
N ALA A 51 -2.74 12.72 -2.14
CA ALA A 51 -1.66 13.42 -2.82
C ALA A 51 -1.27 14.72 -2.10
N GLY A 52 -2.26 15.50 -1.65
CA GLY A 52 -2.05 16.75 -0.91
C GLY A 52 -1.27 16.58 0.40
N ILE A 53 -1.47 15.45 1.09
CA ILE A 53 -0.77 15.13 2.33
C ILE A 53 0.72 14.88 2.10
N PHE A 54 1.06 14.11 1.07
CA PHE A 54 2.45 13.80 0.71
C PHE A 54 3.15 14.94 -0.03
N HIS A 55 2.41 15.96 -0.47
CA HIS A 55 2.95 17.03 -1.30
C HIS A 55 3.96 17.92 -0.55
N PRO A 56 5.20 18.09 -1.05
CA PRO A 56 6.21 18.92 -0.40
C PRO A 56 5.85 20.39 -0.32
N ALA A 57 5.15 20.93 -1.33
CA ALA A 57 4.76 22.34 -1.31
C ALA A 57 3.84 22.69 -0.12
N THR A 58 2.97 21.75 0.28
CA THR A 58 2.14 21.90 1.50
C THR A 58 3.03 22.05 2.73
N GLU A 59 4.09 21.24 2.83
CA GLU A 59 5.03 21.34 3.94
C GLU A 59 5.80 22.67 3.95
N THR A 60 6.27 23.14 2.79
CA THR A 60 6.97 24.43 2.67
C THR A 60 6.08 25.57 3.14
N ARG A 61 4.85 25.65 2.64
CA ARG A 61 3.88 26.69 3.05
C ARG A 61 3.60 26.65 4.54
N LEU A 62 3.44 25.46 5.12
CA LEU A 62 3.20 25.31 6.57
C LEU A 62 4.41 25.70 7.41
N ARG A 63 5.63 25.48 6.91
CA ARG A 63 6.85 25.89 7.60
C ARG A 63 7.03 27.42 7.59
N GLU A 64 6.58 28.08 6.53
CA GLU A 64 6.62 29.54 6.39
C GLU A 64 5.52 30.24 7.22
N SER A 65 4.36 29.62 7.39
CA SER A 65 3.20 30.23 8.03
C SER A 65 3.07 29.97 9.53
N LEU A 66 3.80 29.01 10.09
CA LEU A 66 3.65 28.58 11.48
C LEU A 66 4.94 28.78 12.29
N SER A 67 4.80 29.00 13.59
CA SER A 67 5.95 28.91 14.49
C SER A 67 6.53 27.48 14.49
N PRO A 68 7.83 27.30 14.82
CA PRO A 68 8.44 25.96 14.84
C PRO A 68 7.71 24.94 15.71
N LYS A 69 7.13 25.38 16.83
CA LYS A 69 6.35 24.53 17.75
C LYS A 69 5.02 24.08 17.14
N GLU A 70 4.30 25.00 16.50
CA GLU A 70 3.04 24.72 15.83
C GLU A 70 3.24 23.82 14.62
N PHE A 71 4.26 24.12 13.81
CA PHE A 71 4.66 23.29 12.67
C PHE A 71 4.96 21.85 13.11
N ARG A 72 5.72 21.67 14.20
CA ARG A 72 6.01 20.33 14.74
C ARG A 72 4.73 19.56 15.11
N LYS A 73 3.80 20.20 15.82
CA LYS A 73 2.53 19.59 16.24
C LYS A 73 1.67 19.22 15.04
N LEU A 74 1.61 20.09 14.03
CA LEU A 74 0.86 19.83 12.81
C LEU A 74 1.51 18.71 11.98
N GLN A 75 2.83 18.70 11.86
CA GLN A 75 3.56 17.66 11.13
C GLN A 75 3.36 16.28 11.77
N TRP A 76 3.31 16.21 13.11
CA TRP A 76 2.96 14.98 13.83
C TRP A 76 1.58 14.44 13.39
N LYS A 77 0.56 15.31 13.35
CA LYS A 77 -0.78 14.94 12.87
C LYS A 77 -0.75 14.47 11.42
N ARG A 78 -0.01 15.16 10.55
CA ARG A 78 0.15 14.78 9.13
C ARG A 78 0.78 13.40 8.97
N PHE A 79 1.75 13.02 9.81
CA PHE A 79 2.33 11.67 9.76
C PHE A 79 1.33 10.58 10.16
N HIS A 80 0.52 10.81 11.20
CA HIS A 80 -0.56 9.87 11.54
C HIS A 80 -1.61 9.76 10.44
N LEU A 81 -1.96 10.88 9.82
CA LEU A 81 -2.90 10.88 8.71
C LEU A 81 -2.32 10.13 7.49
N ALA A 82 -1.05 10.36 7.15
CA ALA A 82 -0.36 9.61 6.11
C ALA A 82 -0.31 8.10 6.40
N LEU A 83 -0.06 7.70 7.66
CA LEU A 83 -0.11 6.29 8.08
C LEU A 83 -1.50 5.68 7.84
N HIS A 84 -2.57 6.42 8.15
CA HIS A 84 -3.95 6.00 7.92
C HIS A 84 -4.21 5.77 6.42
N TYR A 85 -3.87 6.71 5.55
CA TYR A 85 -4.05 6.53 4.10
C TYR A 85 -3.24 5.38 3.53
N CYS A 86 -1.96 5.24 3.92
CA CYS A 86 -1.17 4.09 3.50
C CYS A 86 -1.83 2.77 3.92
N SER A 87 -2.39 2.71 5.13
CA SER A 87 -3.13 1.53 5.60
C SER A 87 -4.35 1.26 4.72
N ASN A 88 -5.15 2.27 4.42
CA ASN A 88 -6.39 2.11 3.65
C ASN A 88 -6.12 1.66 2.20
N LEU A 89 -5.15 2.28 1.54
CA LEU A 89 -4.68 1.85 0.21
C LEU A 89 -4.23 0.39 0.22
N SER A 90 -3.50 -0.02 1.25
CA SER A 90 -3.05 -1.40 1.42
C SER A 90 -4.19 -2.39 1.68
N VAL A 91 -5.24 -1.96 2.40
CA VAL A 91 -6.45 -2.76 2.65
C VAL A 91 -7.19 -2.99 1.33
N ASN A 92 -7.47 -1.95 0.55
CA ASN A 92 -8.13 -2.09 -0.75
C ASN A 92 -7.32 -2.97 -1.72
N ALA A 93 -6.01 -2.75 -1.81
CA ALA A 93 -5.12 -3.59 -2.61
C ALA A 93 -5.16 -5.07 -2.17
N ARG A 94 -5.27 -5.33 -0.86
CA ARG A 94 -5.43 -6.69 -0.34
C ARG A 94 -6.79 -7.29 -0.67
N VAL A 95 -7.86 -6.50 -0.65
CA VAL A 95 -9.21 -6.93 -1.00
C VAL A 95 -9.26 -7.39 -2.45
N LEU A 96 -8.78 -6.54 -3.36
CA LEU A 96 -8.73 -6.83 -4.80
C LEU A 96 -7.79 -7.99 -5.12
N GLN A 97 -6.64 -8.09 -4.47
CA GLN A 97 -5.77 -9.25 -4.63
C GLN A 97 -6.43 -10.57 -4.18
N GLY A 98 -7.31 -10.52 -3.17
CA GLY A 98 -8.11 -11.67 -2.73
C GLY A 98 -9.08 -12.13 -3.82
N TRP A 99 -9.71 -11.18 -4.51
CA TRP A 99 -10.56 -11.44 -5.68
C TRP A 99 -9.77 -12.05 -6.83
N VAL A 100 -8.64 -11.44 -7.19
CA VAL A 100 -7.76 -12.00 -8.24
C VAL A 100 -7.33 -13.44 -7.91
N ARG A 101 -6.98 -13.72 -6.66
CA ARG A 101 -6.57 -15.06 -6.25
C ARG A 101 -7.70 -16.08 -6.40
N HIS A 102 -8.93 -15.70 -6.06
CA HIS A 102 -10.09 -16.56 -6.21
C HIS A 102 -10.35 -16.87 -7.69
N ASP A 103 -10.41 -15.85 -8.55
CA ASP A 103 -10.73 -16.07 -9.96
C ASP A 103 -9.65 -16.81 -10.72
N ARG A 104 -8.38 -16.62 -10.34
CA ARG A 104 -7.27 -17.44 -10.87
C ARG A 104 -7.40 -18.93 -10.56
N LYS A 105 -8.18 -19.31 -9.55
CA LYS A 105 -8.45 -20.73 -9.23
C LYS A 105 -9.69 -21.24 -9.94
N GLU A 106 -10.75 -20.43 -9.95
CA GLU A 106 -12.08 -20.90 -10.37
C GLU A 106 -12.33 -20.77 -11.87
N VAL A 107 -11.84 -19.70 -12.51
CA VAL A 107 -12.25 -19.34 -13.88
C VAL A 107 -11.08 -19.09 -14.84
N TRP A 108 -9.84 -19.27 -14.41
CA TRP A 108 -8.64 -18.92 -15.19
C TRP A 108 -8.61 -19.52 -16.60
N ASP A 109 -8.94 -20.80 -16.73
CA ASP A 109 -8.90 -21.49 -18.03
C ASP A 109 -10.00 -21.01 -18.99
N MET A 110 -11.05 -20.38 -18.46
CA MET A 110 -12.16 -19.80 -19.23
C MET A 110 -11.88 -18.36 -19.69
N LEU A 111 -10.85 -17.70 -19.13
CA LEU A 111 -10.49 -16.34 -19.49
C LEU A 111 -9.70 -16.30 -20.80
N GLY A 112 -10.03 -15.33 -21.66
CA GLY A 112 -9.20 -14.96 -22.82
C GLY A 112 -7.86 -14.35 -22.39
N ASP A 113 -6.89 -14.32 -23.30
CA ASP A 113 -5.52 -13.88 -22.99
C ASP A 113 -5.45 -12.43 -22.50
N GLU A 114 -6.22 -11.53 -23.10
CA GLU A 114 -6.34 -10.12 -22.65
C GLU A 114 -6.80 -10.03 -21.19
N MET A 115 -7.83 -10.80 -20.82
CA MET A 115 -8.36 -10.80 -19.46
C MET A 115 -7.37 -11.39 -18.45
N LYS A 116 -6.61 -12.41 -18.86
CA LYS A 116 -5.50 -12.96 -18.04
C LYS A 116 -4.41 -11.93 -17.82
N GLU A 117 -4.09 -11.12 -18.83
CA GLU A 117 -3.13 -10.02 -18.73
C GLU A 117 -3.61 -8.94 -17.76
N THR A 118 -4.86 -8.47 -17.88
CA THR A 118 -5.47 -7.53 -16.93
C THR A 118 -5.45 -8.08 -15.50
N LEU A 119 -5.81 -9.35 -15.31
CA LEU A 119 -5.82 -9.99 -14.00
C LEU A 119 -4.40 -10.12 -13.41
N HIS A 120 -3.40 -10.40 -14.26
CA HIS A 120 -2.00 -10.40 -13.86
C HIS A 120 -1.52 -8.99 -13.47
N GLY A 121 -1.84 -7.97 -14.28
CA GLY A 121 -1.55 -6.56 -14.00
C GLY A 121 -2.16 -6.10 -12.68
N LEU A 122 -3.43 -6.43 -12.43
CA LEU A 122 -4.11 -6.13 -11.18
C LEU A 122 -3.40 -6.76 -9.97
N ARG A 123 -3.00 -8.03 -10.07
CA ARG A 123 -2.26 -8.73 -9.00
C ARG A 123 -0.92 -8.04 -8.69
N GLU A 124 -0.17 -7.70 -9.73
CA GLU A 124 1.15 -7.07 -9.60
C GLU A 124 1.02 -5.67 -8.98
N ALA A 125 0.10 -4.84 -9.49
CA ALA A 125 -0.16 -3.51 -8.94
C ALA A 125 -0.60 -3.58 -7.47
N CYS A 126 -1.44 -4.56 -7.10
CA CYS A 126 -1.82 -4.80 -5.71
C CYS A 126 -0.61 -5.14 -4.82
N LEU A 127 0.30 -5.99 -5.29
CA LEU A 127 1.52 -6.33 -4.55
C LEU A 127 2.43 -5.11 -4.39
N GLN A 128 2.68 -4.37 -5.46
CA GLN A 128 3.51 -3.16 -5.46
C GLN A 128 2.96 -2.08 -4.52
N CYS A 129 1.64 -1.82 -4.57
CA CYS A 129 0.98 -0.89 -3.66
C CYS A 129 1.15 -1.29 -2.20
N ARG A 130 0.98 -2.58 -1.87
CA ARG A 130 1.17 -3.09 -0.50
C ARG A 130 2.61 -2.94 -0.02
N MET A 131 3.59 -3.24 -0.88
CA MET A 131 5.01 -3.11 -0.54
C MET A 131 5.41 -1.64 -0.35
N ALA A 132 4.97 -0.75 -1.25
CA ALA A 132 5.20 0.68 -1.13
C ALA A 132 4.56 1.25 0.16
N SER A 133 3.32 0.84 0.47
CA SER A 133 2.65 1.21 1.71
C SER A 133 3.42 0.75 2.95
N LEU A 134 3.92 -0.49 2.97
CA LEU A 134 4.71 -1.01 4.08
C LEU A 134 5.99 -0.19 4.30
N VAL A 135 6.74 0.08 3.24
CA VAL A 135 7.99 0.87 3.31
C VAL A 135 7.72 2.27 3.85
N ILE A 136 6.71 2.95 3.32
CA ILE A 136 6.33 4.30 3.76
C ILE A 136 5.90 4.27 5.23
N ARG A 137 5.06 3.30 5.64
CA ARG A 137 4.61 3.18 7.04
C ARG A 137 5.76 2.97 8.00
N MET A 138 6.69 2.06 7.69
CA MET A 138 7.87 1.82 8.53
C MET A 138 8.69 3.11 8.72
N ARG A 139 8.86 3.88 7.65
CA ARG A 139 9.57 5.15 7.69
C ARG A 139 8.82 6.23 8.49
N LEU A 140 7.51 6.33 8.34
CA LEU A 140 6.67 7.25 9.12
C LEU A 140 6.68 6.91 10.61
N HIS A 141 6.59 5.62 10.98
CA HIS A 141 6.73 5.19 12.37
C HIS A 141 8.09 5.55 12.95
N TRP A 142 9.17 5.30 12.20
CA TRP A 142 10.51 5.71 12.61
C TRP A 142 10.60 7.23 12.84
N TRP A 143 9.98 8.04 11.99
CA TRP A 143 9.94 9.48 12.16
C TRP A 143 9.19 9.93 13.40
N LEU A 144 8.05 9.31 13.70
CA LEU A 144 7.30 9.58 14.94
C LEU A 144 8.13 9.22 16.17
N ILE A 145 8.81 8.06 16.16
CA ILE A 145 9.72 7.65 17.24
C ILE A 145 10.86 8.66 17.41
N ARG A 146 11.52 9.04 16.31
CA ARG A 146 12.58 10.07 16.32
C ARG A 146 12.07 11.40 16.89
N MET A 147 10.87 11.82 16.51
CA MET A 147 10.27 13.06 17.01
C MET A 147 9.89 12.97 18.49
N ALA A 148 9.55 11.80 19.01
CA ALA A 148 9.30 11.60 20.44
C ALA A 148 10.59 11.66 21.25
N LEU A 149 11.65 10.99 20.78
CA LEU A 149 12.91 10.87 21.49
C LEU A 149 13.81 12.12 21.39
N PHE A 150 13.70 12.87 20.29
CA PHE A 150 14.54 14.04 20.02
C PHE A 150 13.69 15.30 19.79
N PRO A 151 13.20 15.96 20.87
CA PRO A 151 12.30 17.11 20.77
C PRO A 151 12.95 18.34 20.11
N PHE A 152 14.28 18.48 20.20
CA PHE A 152 15.04 19.60 19.62
C PHE A 152 15.41 19.41 18.15
N ALA A 153 15.35 18.18 17.64
CA ALA A 153 15.60 17.91 16.22
C ALA A 153 14.42 18.44 15.38
N GLY A 154 14.71 19.09 14.25
CA GLY A 154 13.69 19.50 13.29
C GLY A 154 12.86 18.31 12.80
N PRO A 155 11.55 18.48 12.57
CA PRO A 155 10.70 17.40 12.10
C PRO A 155 11.11 16.95 10.68
N PRO A 156 11.04 15.64 10.38
CA PRO A 156 11.34 15.12 9.04
C PRO A 156 10.44 15.68 7.94
N SER A 157 10.92 15.62 6.70
CA SER A 157 10.24 16.18 5.53
C SER A 157 9.69 15.09 4.60
N PHE A 158 8.44 15.27 4.14
CA PHE A 158 7.81 14.44 3.13
C PHE A 158 8.56 14.44 1.79
N LYS A 159 9.33 15.51 1.47
CA LYS A 159 10.20 15.54 0.30
C LYS A 159 11.15 14.33 0.24
N SER A 160 11.60 13.86 1.40
CA SER A 160 12.49 12.70 1.48
C SER A 160 11.78 11.36 1.25
N LEU A 161 10.44 11.31 1.24
CA LEU A 161 9.67 10.11 0.86
C LEU A 161 9.51 9.96 -0.65
N LEU A 162 9.48 11.08 -1.39
CA LEU A 162 9.31 11.07 -2.84
C LEU A 162 10.40 10.25 -3.54
N GLY A 163 11.66 10.37 -3.10
CA GLY A 163 12.77 9.56 -3.64
C GLY A 163 12.82 8.11 -3.15
N SER A 164 11.85 7.67 -2.33
CA SER A 164 11.81 6.34 -1.71
C SER A 164 10.46 5.63 -1.84
N GLY A 165 9.66 6.00 -2.84
CA GLY A 165 8.47 5.24 -3.24
C GLY A 165 7.11 5.86 -2.94
N SER A 166 7.01 7.10 -2.44
CA SER A 166 5.69 7.72 -2.19
C SER A 166 4.96 8.21 -3.43
N SER A 167 5.68 8.65 -4.47
CA SER A 167 5.08 8.83 -5.81
C SER A 167 4.52 7.52 -6.32
N ASP A 168 5.25 6.44 -6.04
CA ASP A 168 4.97 5.12 -6.58
C ASP A 168 3.73 4.52 -5.91
N LEU A 169 3.49 4.78 -4.62
CA LEU A 169 2.29 4.29 -3.95
C LEU A 169 0.98 4.78 -4.62
N ILE A 170 0.90 6.09 -4.94
CA ILE A 170 -0.29 6.66 -5.56
C ILE A 170 -0.43 6.17 -7.00
N SER A 171 0.68 6.07 -7.75
CA SER A 171 0.64 5.54 -9.13
C SER A 171 0.23 4.07 -9.15
N PHE A 172 0.80 3.23 -8.28
CA PHE A 172 0.41 1.82 -8.16
C PHE A 172 -1.07 1.68 -7.81
N TYR A 173 -1.59 2.52 -6.91
CA TYR A 173 -3.01 2.47 -6.60
C TYR A 173 -3.89 2.92 -7.76
N LYS A 174 -3.50 3.94 -8.53
CA LYS A 174 -4.20 4.29 -9.78
C LYS A 174 -4.21 3.14 -10.79
N THR A 175 -3.10 2.42 -10.93
CA THR A 175 -3.02 1.21 -11.76
C THR A 175 -3.94 0.10 -11.24
N ILE A 176 -4.08 -0.06 -9.93
CA ILE A 176 -5.08 -0.97 -9.35
C ILE A 176 -6.49 -0.57 -9.78
N LEU A 177 -6.84 0.72 -9.66
CA LEU A 177 -8.17 1.22 -10.04
C LEU A 177 -8.46 0.92 -11.51
N GLN A 178 -7.51 1.24 -12.39
CA GLN A 178 -7.65 1.00 -13.83
C GLN A 178 -7.87 -0.48 -14.14
N HIS A 179 -7.04 -1.39 -13.63
CA HIS A 179 -7.22 -2.81 -13.91
C HIS A 179 -8.46 -3.41 -13.24
N ALA A 180 -8.86 -2.91 -12.07
CA ALA A 180 -10.09 -3.34 -11.41
C ALA A 180 -11.32 -2.89 -12.21
N GLU A 181 -11.29 -1.68 -12.76
CA GLU A 181 -12.31 -1.14 -13.66
C GLU A 181 -12.42 -2.01 -14.92
N GLU A 182 -11.32 -2.20 -15.65
CA GLU A 182 -11.24 -3.06 -16.85
C GLU A 182 -11.77 -4.48 -16.56
N TYR A 183 -11.28 -5.11 -15.49
CA TYR A 183 -11.63 -6.49 -15.14
C TYR A 183 -13.10 -6.63 -14.71
N SER A 184 -13.68 -5.61 -14.06
CA SER A 184 -15.07 -5.65 -13.59
C SER A 184 -16.11 -5.68 -14.71
N GLN A 185 -15.75 -5.22 -15.92
CA GLN A 185 -16.64 -5.27 -17.09
C GLN A 185 -17.02 -6.71 -17.45
N ALA A 186 -16.17 -7.70 -17.14
CA ALA A 186 -16.46 -9.12 -17.35
C ALA A 186 -17.61 -9.66 -16.49
N TYR A 187 -18.01 -8.94 -15.44
CA TYR A 187 -19.05 -9.34 -14.47
C TYR A 187 -20.40 -8.64 -14.72
N GLY A 188 -20.49 -7.86 -15.80
CA GLY A 188 -21.70 -7.12 -16.17
C GLY A 188 -21.79 -5.73 -15.53
N GLU A 189 -22.65 -4.90 -16.13
CA GLU A 189 -22.77 -3.47 -15.84
C GLU A 189 -23.15 -3.17 -14.38
N GLU A 190 -24.04 -3.97 -13.79
CA GLU A 190 -24.48 -3.77 -12.40
C GLU A 190 -23.32 -3.92 -11.41
N TYR A 191 -22.50 -4.96 -11.59
CA TYR A 191 -21.33 -5.17 -10.75
C TYR A 191 -20.28 -4.08 -10.96
N HIS A 192 -20.01 -3.72 -12.22
CA HIS A 192 -19.09 -2.65 -12.57
C HIS A 192 -19.46 -1.34 -11.86
N GLN A 193 -20.71 -0.91 -11.94
CA GLN A 193 -21.17 0.31 -11.27
C GLN A 193 -21.04 0.24 -9.74
N ARG A 194 -21.39 -0.90 -9.14
CA ARG A 194 -21.25 -1.11 -7.69
C ARG A 194 -19.80 -1.05 -7.24
N LEU A 195 -18.87 -1.59 -8.04
CA LEU A 195 -17.44 -1.53 -7.75
C LEU A 195 -16.93 -0.08 -7.86
N MET A 196 -17.27 0.63 -8.93
CA MET A 196 -16.82 2.01 -9.15
C MET A 196 -17.37 3.00 -8.12
N GLN A 197 -18.55 2.74 -7.54
CA GLN A 197 -19.06 3.52 -6.41
C GLN A 197 -18.32 3.27 -5.09
N ALA A 198 -17.69 2.10 -4.95
CA ALA A 198 -16.98 1.70 -3.74
C ALA A 198 -15.50 2.12 -3.72
N LEU A 199 -14.91 2.39 -4.90
CA LEU A 199 -13.54 2.87 -5.08
C LEU A 199 -13.43 4.39 -4.88
#